data_AF-C5J5P6-F1
#
_entry.id   AF-C5J5P6-F1
#
_cell.length_a   1.000
_cell.length_b   1.000
_cell.length_c   1.000
_cell.angle_alpha   90.00
_cell.angle_beta   90.00
_cell.angle_gamma   90.00
#
_symmetry.space_group_name_H-M   'P 1'
#
loop_
_entity.id
_entity.type
_entity.pdbx_description
1 polymer ?
#
loop_
_entity_poly.entity_id
_entity_poly.type
_entity_poly.pdbx_seq_one_letter_code
_entity_poly.pdbx_strand_id
1 'polypeptide(L)' 'MLSSYFTVDSIANRAVVPNIYFKDYKHFEYFVPSINEQEEIEKVFKNIDNLLNLYELKLQKIEMIKKSLLDKMFV' A
#
# COMPACT_ATOMS: atom_id res chain seq x y z
N MET A 1 0.49 -3.84 4.03
CA MET A 1 1.15 -5.06 4.54
C MET A 1 2.68 -5.03 4.48
N LEU A 2 3.34 -4.21 3.64
CA LEU A 2 4.81 -4.02 3.73
C LEU A 2 5.25 -2.97 4.76
N SER A 3 4.33 -2.16 5.30
CA SER A 3 4.64 -1.16 6.33
C SER A 3 5.06 -1.76 7.68
N SER A 4 4.99 -3.09 7.85
CA SER A 4 5.36 -3.78 9.07
C SER A 4 6.80 -4.30 9.09
N TYR A 5 7.58 -4.16 8.01
CA TYR A 5 8.94 -4.72 7.94
C TYR A 5 10.08 -3.73 8.14
N PHE A 6 9.83 -2.42 8.11
CA PHE A 6 10.76 -1.41 8.62
C PHE A 6 10.01 -0.09 8.68
N THR A 7 9.63 0.37 9.87
CA THR A 7 8.92 1.65 9.99
C THR A 7 9.90 2.76 9.63
N VAL A 8 9.62 3.51 8.56
CA VAL A 8 10.38 4.70 8.12
C VAL A 8 10.56 5.69 9.29
N ASP A 9 9.63 5.70 10.23
CA ASP A 9 9.65 6.47 11.47
C ASP A 9 10.82 6.13 12.40
N SER A 10 11.38 4.92 12.33
CA SER A 10 12.48 4.48 13.18
C SER A 10 13.83 5.11 12.81
N ILE A 11 13.94 5.64 11.59
CA ILE A 11 15.18 6.20 11.02
C ILE A 11 15.06 7.68 10.70
N ALA A 12 13.85 8.20 10.78
CA ALA A 12 13.57 9.62 10.71
C ALA A 12 14.19 10.33 11.93
N ASN A 13 14.90 11.42 11.68
CA ASN A 13 15.37 12.28 12.76
C ASN A 13 14.15 12.86 13.52
N ARG A 14 14.24 12.96 14.85
CA ARG A 14 13.18 13.50 15.74
C ARG A 14 13.03 15.03 15.63
N ALA A 15 12.92 15.55 14.41
CA ALA A 15 12.64 16.94 14.11
C ALA A 15 11.15 17.17 13.89
N VAL A 16 10.70 18.43 13.96
CA VAL A 16 9.31 18.83 13.65
C VAL A 16 8.92 18.43 12.22
N VAL A 17 9.88 18.49 11.30
CA VAL A 17 9.78 17.88 9.97
C VAL A 17 10.82 16.77 9.89
N PRO A 18 10.42 15.50 10.07
CA PRO A 18 11.34 14.38 10.00
C PRO A 18 11.99 14.30 8.62
N ASN A 19 13.29 14.03 8.60
CA ASN A 19 14.08 13.79 7.39
C ASN A 19 14.96 12.56 7.58
N ILE A 20 15.25 11.88 6.48
CA ILE A 20 16.14 10.72 6.42
C ILE A 20 17.35 11.10 5.57
N TYR A 21 18.51 11.16 6.19
CA TYR A 21 19.78 11.42 5.52
C TYR A 21 20.42 10.11 5.06
N PHE A 22 21.32 10.17 4.08
CA PHE A 22 22.07 9.01 3.60
C PHE A 22 22.74 8.23 4.74
N LYS A 23 23.33 8.94 5.70
CA LYS A 23 23.94 8.36 6.91
C LYS A 23 22.98 7.50 7.74
N ASP A 24 21.68 7.77 7.66
CA ASP A 24 20.67 7.14 8.51
C ASP A 24 20.34 5.72 8.03
N TYR A 25 20.55 5.39 6.74
CA TYR A 25 20.28 4.05 6.18
C TYR A 25 21.47 3.41 5.43
N LYS A 26 22.59 4.14 5.28
CA LYS A 26 23.77 3.66 4.55
C LYS A 26 24.29 2.30 5.03
N HIS A 27 24.17 2.02 6.32
CA HIS A 27 24.72 0.82 6.96
C HIS A 27 23.65 -0.20 7.34
N PHE A 28 22.48 -0.14 6.72
CA PHE A 28 21.47 -1.18 6.95
C PHE A 28 21.86 -2.47 6.27
N GLU A 29 21.98 -3.49 7.10
CA GLU A 29 21.99 -4.86 6.66
C GLU A 29 20.54 -5.29 6.48
N TYR A 30 20.21 -5.70 5.26
CA TYR A 30 18.91 -6.26 4.94
C TYR A 30 19.12 -7.56 4.17
N PHE A 31 18.23 -8.51 4.44
CA PHE A 31 18.20 -9.75 3.69
C PHE A 31 17.60 -9.48 2.30
N VAL A 32 18.35 -9.82 1.27
CA VAL A 32 17.89 -9.76 -0.13
C VAL A 32 17.75 -11.20 -0.62
N PRO A 33 16.52 -11.70 -0.82
CA PRO A 33 16.31 -13.04 -1.37
C PRO A 33 16.80 -13.13 -2.83
N SER A 34 16.84 -14.34 -3.38
CA SER A 34 17.23 -14.54 -4.78
C SER A 34 16.27 -13.82 -5.74
N ILE A 35 16.73 -13.45 -6.95
CA ILE A 35 15.88 -12.76 -7.92
C ILE A 35 14.62 -13.57 -8.27
N ASN A 36 14.76 -14.89 -8.41
CA ASN A 36 13.63 -15.78 -8.69
C ASN A 36 12.59 -15.75 -7.56
N GLU A 37 13.04 -15.74 -6.31
CA GLU A 37 12.14 -15.65 -5.16
C GLU A 37 11.46 -14.26 -5.10
N GLN A 38 12.19 -13.19 -5.41
CA GLN A 38 11.63 -11.85 -5.51
C GLN A 38 10.52 -11.76 -6.57
N GLU A 39 10.71 -12.39 -7.73
CA GLU A 39 9.69 -12.45 -8.80
C GLU A 39 8.44 -13.21 -8.37
N GLU A 40 8.58 -14.33 -7.66
CA GLU A 40 7.43 -15.07 -7.15
C GLU A 40 6.68 -14.28 -6.07
N ILE A 41 7.41 -13.64 -5.15
CA ILE A 41 6.84 -12.73 -4.16
C ILE A 41 6.10 -11.56 -4.84
N GLU A 42 6.72 -10.95 -5.85
CA GLU A 42 6.13 -9.85 -6.63
C GLU A 42 4.81 -10.27 -7.29
N LYS A 43 4.75 -11.46 -7.90
CA LYS A 43 3.52 -11.98 -8.52
C LYS A 43 2.38 -12.10 -7.51
N VAL A 44 2.67 -12.58 -6.30
CA VAL A 44 1.67 -12.70 -5.24
C VAL A 44 1.13 -11.32 -4.84
N PHE A 45 2.00 -10.34 -4.60
CA PHE A 45 1.57 -8.99 -4.23
C PHE A 45 0.79 -8.30 -5.35
N LYS A 46 1.24 -8.42 -6.61
CA LYS A 46 0.48 -7.90 -7.77
C LYS A 46 -0.93 -8.47 -7.84
N ASN A 47 -1.10 -9.76 -7.57
CA ASN A 47 -2.42 -10.40 -7.56
C ASN A 47 -3.31 -9.84 -6.45
N ILE A 48 -2.76 -9.61 -5.25
CA ILE A 48 -3.47 -9.00 -4.13
C ILE A 48 -3.88 -7.56 -4.47
N ASP A 49 -2.98 -6.76 -5.04
CA ASP A 49 -3.25 -5.37 -5.41
C ASP A 49 -4.34 -5.29 -6.49
N ASN A 50 -4.29 -6.16 -7.50
CA ASN A 50 -5.32 -6.27 -8.53
C ASN A 50 -6.68 -6.63 -7.94
N LEU A 51 -6.69 -7.58 -6.99
CA LEU A 51 -7.91 -8.01 -6.30
C LEU A 51 -8.49 -6.87 -5.45
N LEU A 52 -7.65 -6.15 -4.72
CA LEU A 52 -8.05 -4.99 -3.92
C LEU A 52 -8.67 -3.90 -4.79
N ASN A 53 -8.01 -3.54 -5.90
CA ASN A 53 -8.53 -2.58 -6.88
C ASN A 53 -9.89 -2.99 -7.44
N LEU A 54 -10.07 -4.28 -7.76
CA LEU A 54 -11.36 -4.81 -8.21
C LEU A 54 -12.45 -4.65 -7.14
N TYR A 55 -12.14 -4.88 -5.87
CA TYR A 55 -13.09 -4.68 -4.77
C TYR A 55 -13.44 -3.21 -4.58
N GLU A 56 -12.47 -2.30 -4.64
CA GLU A 56 -12.70 -0.85 -4.55
C GLU A 56 -13.60 -0.36 -5.67
N LEU A 57 -13.34 -0.77 -6.92
CA LEU A 57 -14.20 -0.44 -8.07
C LEU A 57 -15.62 -0.98 -7.90
N LYS A 58 -15.76 -2.21 -7.39
CA LYS A 58 -17.07 -2.80 -7.12
C LYS A 58 -17.82 -2.04 -6.03
N LEU A 59 -17.13 -1.63 -4.97
CA LEU A 59 -17.71 -0.83 -3.89
C LEU A 59 -18.22 0.51 -4.42
N GLN A 60 -17.38 1.25 -5.15
CA GLN A 60 -17.75 2.54 -5.76
C GLN A 60 -18.97 2.40 -6.69
N LYS A 61 -19.03 1.32 -7.48
CA LYS A 61 -20.18 1.06 -8.36
C LYS A 61 -21.46 0.84 -7.56
N ILE A 62 -21.41 0.07 -6.48
CA ILE A 62 -22.57 -0.19 -5.63
C ILE A 62 -23.03 1.10 -4.94
N GLU A 63 -22.11 1.92 -4.44
CA GLU A 63 -22.43 3.21 -3.83
C GLU A 63 -23.09 4.17 -4.82
N MET A 64 -22.59 4.22 -6.06
CA MET A 64 -23.19 5.03 -7.13
C MET A 64 -24.60 4.57 -7.46
N ILE A 65 -24.83 3.26 -7.58
CA ILE A 65 -26.15 2.68 -7.83
C ILE A 65 -27.09 3.00 -6.66
N LYS A 66 -26.65 2.78 -5.42
CA LYS A 66 -27.43 3.09 -4.21
C LYS A 66 -27.85 4.55 -4.20
N LYS A 67 -26.93 5.47 -4.50
CA LYS A 67 -27.22 6.91 -4.58
C LYS A 67 -28.26 7.21 -5.66
N SER A 68 -28.05 6.71 -6.88
CA SER A 68 -28.99 6.92 -7.99
C SER A 68 -30.39 6.37 -7.71
N LEU A 69 -30.49 5.22 -7.02
CA LEU A 69 -31.77 4.66 -6.62
C LEU A 69 -32.47 5.52 -5.56
N LEU A 70 -31.74 5.98 -4.55
CA LEU A 70 -32.29 6.88 -3.51
C LEU A 70 -32.76 8.21 -4.12
N ASP A 71 -31.97 8.81 -5.01
CA ASP A 71 -32.35 10.05 -5.71
C ASP A 71 -33.66 9.86 -6.49
N LYS A 72 -33.88 8.69 -7.08
CA LYS A 72 -35.13 8.33 -7.80
C LYS A 72 -36.31 7.99 -6.89
N MET A 73 -36.10 7.74 -5.59
CA MET A 73 -37.18 7.43 -4.65
C MET A 73 -37.83 8.68 -4.04
N PHE A 74 -37.13 9.81 -4.04
CA PHE A 74 -37.58 11.06 -3.42
C PHE A 74 -37.82 12.20 -4.43
N VAL A 75 -37.82 11.89 -5.73
CA VAL A 75 -38.23 12.75 -6.84
C VAL A 75 -39.54 12.23 -7.42
#